data_AF-A0A966MDL6-F1
#
_entry.id   AF-A0A966MDL6-F1
#
_cell.length_a   1.000
_cell.length_b   1.000
_cell.length_c   1.000
_cell.angle_alpha   90.00
_cell.angle_beta   90.00
_cell.angle_gamma   90.00
#
_symmetry.space_group_name_H-M   'P 1'
#
loop_
_entity.id
_entity.type
_entity.pdbx_description
1 polymer ?
#
loop_
_entity_poly.entity_id
_entity_poly.type
_entity_poly.pdbx_seq_one_letter_code
_entity_poly.pdbx_strand_id
1 'polypeptide(L)'
;MIKERHLNTFVLGLLILIPIWAYLNDEPFIITLMTRAVIFAIAAVGLNLALGIGGFISFGHAAFFGLGGYVMGILAWHSQSYVTLIEWPIIFEGTKSMPLIWI
;
A
#
# COMPACT_ATOMS: atom_id res chain seq x y z
N MET A 1 -3.18 -27.91 17.32
CA MET A 1 -3.79 -27.01 16.32
C MET A 1 -4.34 -25.80 17.06
N ILE A 2 -3.71 -24.63 16.91
CA ILE A 2 -4.22 -23.38 17.53
C ILE A 2 -5.57 -23.06 16.87
N LYS A 3 -6.59 -22.73 17.67
CA LYS A 3 -7.89 -22.34 17.10
C LYS A 3 -7.74 -20.97 16.44
N GLU A 4 -8.29 -20.83 15.23
CA GLU A 4 -8.22 -19.62 14.40
C GLU A 4 -8.60 -18.35 15.18
N ARG A 5 -9.61 -18.42 16.06
CA ARG A 5 -10.01 -17.30 16.93
C ARG A 5 -8.84 -16.76 17.76
N HIS A 6 -8.04 -17.63 18.35
CA HIS A 6 -6.91 -17.19 19.19
C HIS A 6 -5.80 -16.55 18.35
N LEU A 7 -5.56 -17.06 17.15
CA LEU A 7 -4.61 -16.47 16.22
C LEU A 7 -5.07 -15.07 15.78
N ASN A 8 -6.33 -14.92 15.40
CA ASN A 8 -6.87 -13.64 14.92
C ASN A 8 -6.84 -12.57 16.02
N THR A 9 -7.28 -12.92 17.24
CA THR A 9 -7.22 -11.98 18.37
C THR A 9 -5.77 -11.59 18.69
N PHE A 10 -4.83 -12.54 18.61
CA PHE A 10 -3.42 -12.25 18.85
C PHE A 10 -2.85 -11.28 17.80
N VAL A 11 -3.10 -11.53 16.51
CA VAL A 11 -2.63 -10.66 15.42
C VAL A 11 -3.23 -9.26 15.52
N LEU A 12 -4.54 -9.16 15.80
CA LEU A 12 -5.19 -7.86 16.02
C LEU A 12 -4.60 -7.12 17.22
N GLY A 13 -4.29 -7.84 18.31
CA GLY A 13 -3.59 -7.29 19.45
C GLY A 13 -2.23 -6.71 19.06
N LEU A 14 -1.42 -7.45 18.29
CA LEU A 14 -0.11 -6.98 17.82
C LEU A 14 -0.23 -5.74 16.92
N LEU A 15 -1.19 -5.71 15.99
CA LEU A 15 -1.42 -4.57 15.10
C LEU A 15 -1.72 -3.26 15.85
N ILE A 16 -2.25 -3.34 17.06
CA ILE A 16 -2.57 -2.17 17.90
C ILE A 16 -1.44 -1.88 18.89
N LEU A 17 -0.93 -2.89 19.58
CA LEU A 17 0.04 -2.71 20.67
C LEU A 17 1.41 -2.25 20.16
N ILE A 18 1.87 -2.76 19.01
CA ILE A 18 3.18 -2.40 18.44
C ILE A 18 3.26 -0.89 18.09
N PRO A 19 2.31 -0.30 17.33
CA PRO A 19 2.38 1.13 17.03
C PRO A 19 2.19 2.02 18.26
N ILE A 20 1.39 1.60 19.26
CA ILE A 20 1.27 2.33 20.53
C ILE A 20 2.62 2.33 21.26
N TRP A 21 3.26 1.17 21.37
CA TRP A 21 4.59 1.07 21.96
C TRP A 21 5.61 1.93 21.19
N ALA A 22 5.61 1.88 19.85
CA ALA A 22 6.52 2.67 19.03
C ALA A 22 6.30 4.18 19.19
N TYR A 23 5.04 4.61 19.33
CA TYR A 23 4.70 6.02 19.62
C TYR A 23 5.23 6.47 20.98
N LEU A 24 5.12 5.64 22.00
CA LEU A 24 5.62 5.96 23.35
C LEU A 24 7.14 5.98 23.46
N ASN A 25 7.85 5.33 22.53
CA ASN A 25 9.32 5.24 22.52
C ASN A 25 9.96 6.10 21.41
N ASP A 26 9.20 6.99 20.77
CA ASP A 26 9.68 7.86 19.69
C ASP A 26 10.39 7.09 18.54
N GLU A 27 9.79 5.99 18.10
CA GLU A 27 10.31 5.13 17.01
C GLU A 27 9.54 5.35 15.69
N PRO A 28 9.84 6.42 14.91
CA PRO A 28 9.08 6.79 13.72
C PRO A 28 9.16 5.77 12.58
N PHE A 29 10.25 5.00 12.51
CA PHE A 29 10.41 3.94 11.52
C PHE A 29 9.36 2.84 11.72
N ILE A 30 9.17 2.39 12.96
CA ILE A 30 8.21 1.35 13.31
C ILE A 30 6.78 1.85 13.07
N ILE A 31 6.49 3.11 13.42
CA ILE A 31 5.18 3.73 13.12
C ILE A 31 4.90 3.69 11.61
N THR A 32 5.87 4.09 10.79
CA THR A 32 5.75 4.08 9.32
C THR A 32 5.57 2.67 8.78
N LEU A 33 6.31 1.69 9.31
CA LEU A 33 6.21 0.29 8.91
C LEU A 33 4.84 -0.29 9.25
N MET A 34 4.34 -0.06 10.48
CA MET A 34 3.03 -0.52 10.91
C MET A 34 1.90 0.12 10.11
N THR A 35 2.03 1.41 9.77
CA THR A 35 1.08 2.12 8.90
C THR A 35 0.99 1.43 7.54
N ARG A 36 2.13 1.12 6.91
CA ARG A 36 2.17 0.39 5.63
C ARG A 36 1.56 -1.01 5.76
N ALA A 37 1.87 -1.73 6.83
CA ALA A 37 1.33 -3.06 7.07
C ALA A 37 -0.21 -3.05 7.17
N VAL A 38 -0.78 -2.08 7.90
CA VAL A 38 -2.23 -1.91 8.02
C VAL A 38 -2.87 -1.56 6.68
N ILE A 39 -2.26 -0.66 5.90
CA ILE A 39 -2.73 -0.30 4.56
C ILE A 39 -2.79 -1.55 3.65
N PHE A 40 -1.73 -2.37 3.64
CA PHE A 40 -1.72 -3.60 2.86
C PHE A 40 -2.72 -4.64 3.37
N ALA A 41 -2.93 -4.75 4.68
CA ALA A 41 -3.93 -5.64 5.26
C ALA A 41 -5.35 -5.24 4.83
N ILE A 42 -5.67 -3.94 4.85
CA ILE A 42 -6.97 -3.42 4.37
C ILE A 42 -7.13 -3.70 2.88
N ALA A 43 -6.08 -3.46 2.07
CA ALA A 43 -6.11 -3.76 0.64
C ALA A 43 -6.35 -5.26 0.37
N ALA A 44 -5.69 -6.15 1.12
CA ALA A 44 -5.87 -7.60 1.01
C ALA A 44 -7.28 -8.04 1.40
N VAL A 45 -7.86 -7.47 2.46
CA VAL A 45 -9.26 -7.73 2.85
C VAL A 45 -10.21 -7.25 1.77
N GLY A 46 -10.04 -6.03 1.26
CA GLY A 46 -10.84 -5.49 0.15
C GLY A 46 -10.78 -6.38 -1.09
N LEU A 47 -9.59 -6.87 -1.43
CA LEU A 47 -9.39 -7.80 -2.55
C LEU A 47 -10.11 -9.13 -2.31
N ASN A 48 -10.03 -9.70 -1.10
CA ASN A 48 -10.76 -10.92 -0.74
C ASN A 48 -12.29 -10.72 -0.78
N LEU A 49 -12.78 -9.55 -0.38
CA LEU A 49 -14.19 -9.21 -0.51
C LEU A 49 -14.62 -9.13 -1.99
N ALA A 50 -13.85 -8.45 -2.82
CA ALA A 50 -14.17 -8.29 -4.24
C ALA A 50 -14.07 -9.59 -5.05
N LEU A 51 -12.95 -10.33 -4.91
CA LEU A 51 -12.66 -11.53 -5.70
C LEU A 51 -13.17 -12.81 -5.04
N GLY A 52 -13.03 -12.93 -3.71
CA GLY A 52 -13.38 -14.14 -2.97
C GLY A 52 -14.87 -14.27 -2.74
N ILE A 53 -15.52 -13.22 -2.21
CA ILE A 53 -16.97 -13.24 -1.91
C ILE A 53 -17.80 -12.66 -3.05
N GLY A 54 -17.33 -11.57 -3.66
CA GLY A 54 -18.06 -10.83 -4.70
C GLY A 54 -17.98 -11.45 -6.10
N GLY A 55 -17.00 -12.33 -6.36
CA GLY A 55 -16.84 -12.97 -7.66
C GLY A 55 -16.54 -12.02 -8.82
N PHE A 56 -16.14 -10.78 -8.55
CA PHE A 56 -15.88 -9.74 -9.57
C PHE A 56 -14.51 -9.89 -10.23
N ILE A 57 -14.16 -11.12 -10.64
CA ILE A 57 -12.93 -11.37 -11.40
C ILE A 57 -13.20 -11.04 -12.86
N SER A 58 -12.66 -9.92 -13.33
CA SER A 58 -12.60 -9.60 -14.76
C SER A 58 -11.18 -9.22 -15.15
N PHE A 59 -10.82 -9.51 -16.41
CA PHE A 59 -9.52 -9.11 -16.97
C PHE A 59 -9.30 -7.59 -16.88
N GLY A 60 -10.37 -6.79 -17.04
CA GLY A 60 -10.30 -5.34 -16.97
C GLY A 60 -9.77 -4.84 -15.61
N HIS A 61 -10.28 -5.33 -14.49
CA HIS A 61 -9.80 -4.90 -13.16
C HIS A 61 -8.32 -5.24 -12.95
N ALA A 62 -7.89 -6.44 -13.35
CA ALA A 62 -6.49 -6.83 -13.26
C ALA A 62 -5.59 -5.98 -14.17
N ALA A 63 -6.04 -5.68 -15.40
CA ALA A 63 -5.31 -4.85 -16.35
C ALA A 63 -5.18 -3.41 -15.86
N PHE A 64 -6.24 -2.78 -15.37
CA PHE A 64 -6.20 -1.41 -14.83
C PHE A 64 -5.37 -1.34 -13.55
N PHE A 65 -5.48 -2.32 -12.65
CA PHE A 65 -4.66 -2.38 -11.44
C PHE A 65 -3.17 -2.55 -11.77
N GLY A 66 -2.84 -3.43 -12.72
CA GLY A 66 -1.47 -3.63 -13.19
C GLY A 66 -0.89 -2.40 -13.88
N LEU A 67 -1.66 -1.76 -14.76
CA LEU A 67 -1.24 -0.54 -15.46
C LEU A 67 -1.01 0.62 -14.48
N GLY A 68 -1.96 0.86 -13.57
CA GLY A 68 -1.84 1.90 -12.54
C GLY A 68 -0.63 1.67 -11.62
N GLY A 69 -0.41 0.42 -11.20
CA GLY A 69 0.77 0.04 -10.41
C GLY A 69 2.09 0.25 -11.16
N TYR A 70 2.12 -0.05 -12.46
CA TYR A 70 3.30 0.16 -13.31
C TYR A 70 3.63 1.64 -13.46
N VAL A 71 2.64 2.47 -13.78
CA VAL A 71 2.80 3.94 -13.87
C VAL A 71 3.27 4.52 -12.54
N MET A 72 2.65 4.12 -11.43
CA MET A 72 3.07 4.50 -10.08
C MET A 72 4.54 4.16 -9.80
N GLY A 73 4.97 2.96 -10.18
CA GLY A 73 6.36 2.52 -10.00
C GLY A 73 7.35 3.39 -10.76
N ILE A 74 7.05 3.75 -12.01
CA ILE A 74 7.89 4.64 -12.81
C ILE A 74 7.96 6.05 -12.19
N LEU A 75 6.82 6.62 -11.79
CA LEU A 75 6.76 7.95 -11.17
C LEU A 75 7.54 7.99 -9.84
N ALA A 76 7.36 6.98 -9.00
CA ALA A 76 8.06 6.86 -7.72
C ALA A 76 9.57 6.68 -7.92
N TRP A 77 10.00 5.88 -8.89
CA TRP A 77 11.41 5.67 -9.23
C TRP A 77 12.10 6.98 -9.63
N HIS A 78 11.50 7.76 -10.52
CA HIS A 78 12.01 9.06 -10.95
C HIS A 78 12.09 10.04 -9.77
N SER A 79 11.07 10.03 -8.89
CA SER A 79 11.04 10.82 -7.66
C SER A 79 12.10 10.41 -6.62
N GLN A 80 12.52 9.15 -6.59
CA GLN A 80 13.57 8.67 -5.68
C GLN A 80 14.98 8.86 -6.25
N SER A 81 15.12 8.78 -7.57
CA SER A 81 16.41 8.87 -8.25
C SER A 81 16.82 10.31 -8.59
N TYR A 82 15.93 11.29 -8.36
CA TYR A 82 16.12 12.69 -8.76
C TYR A 82 16.35 12.85 -10.28
N VAL A 83 15.77 11.94 -11.06
CA VAL A 83 15.78 11.98 -12.53
C VAL A 83 14.38 12.39 -12.98
N THR A 84 14.28 13.35 -13.88
CA THR A 84 13.02 13.81 -14.46
C THR A 84 12.48 12.82 -15.49
N LEU A 85 11.16 12.70 -15.60
CA LEU A 85 10.51 11.83 -16.60
C LEU A 85 10.74 12.34 -18.02
N ILE A 86 10.57 13.64 -18.21
CA ILE A 86 10.70 14.35 -19.48
C ILE A 86 11.26 15.73 -19.14
N GLU A 87 12.28 16.16 -19.89
CA GLU A 87 12.94 17.47 -19.72
C GLU A 87 12.54 18.48 -20.80
N TRP A 88 12.12 17.98 -21.97
CA TRP A 88 11.76 18.79 -23.14
C TRP A 88 10.52 18.20 -23.81
N PRO A 89 9.51 19.01 -24.21
CA PRO A 89 9.42 20.47 -24.18
C PRO A 89 8.92 21.08 -22.86
N ILE A 90 8.47 20.26 -21.90
CA ILE A 90 7.98 20.66 -20.57
C ILE A 90 8.71 19.80 -19.54
N ILE A 91 9.08 20.33 -18.38
CA ILE A 91 9.75 19.54 -17.34
C ILE A 91 8.68 18.80 -16.53
N PHE A 92 8.77 17.46 -16.51
CA PHE A 92 7.90 16.61 -15.71
C PHE A 92 8.72 15.81 -14.71
N GLU A 93 8.51 16.05 -13.42
CA GLU A 93 9.22 15.37 -12.34
C GLU A 93 8.47 14.12 -11.87
N GLY A 94 9.22 13.15 -11.35
CA GLY A 94 8.59 12.01 -10.67
C GLY A 94 7.88 12.45 -9.40
N THR A 95 6.72 11.85 -9.11
CA THR A 95 5.92 12.15 -7.91
C THR A 95 5.70 10.91 -7.06
N LYS A 96 5.57 11.11 -5.74
CA LYS A 96 5.15 10.10 -4.76
C LYS A 96 3.74 10.36 -4.23
N SER A 97 3.11 11.45 -4.65
CA SER A 97 1.80 11.86 -4.16
C SER A 97 0.70 10.98 -4.76
N MET A 98 0.04 10.17 -3.92
CA MET A 98 -1.00 9.23 -4.36
C MET A 98 -2.13 9.89 -5.18
N PRO A 99 -2.68 11.07 -4.81
CA PRO A 99 -3.73 11.71 -5.61
C PRO A 99 -3.28 12.07 -7.03
N LEU A 100 -2.02 12.48 -7.20
CA LEU A 100 -1.47 12.81 -8.52
C LEU A 100 -1.19 11.57 -9.37
N ILE A 101 -0.96 10.41 -8.74
CA ILE A 101 -0.70 9.15 -9.44
C ILE A 101 -2.01 8.50 -9.93
N TRP A 102 -3.14 8.82 -9.28
CA TRP A 102 -4.43 8.16 -9.50
C TRP A 102 -5.41 9.00 -10.33
N ILE A 103 -4.99 10.17 -10.81
CA ILE A 103 -5.74 11.06 -11.74
C ILE A 103 -5.07 10.98 -13.10
#